data_AF-A0A957DY67-F1
#
_entry.id   AF-A0A957DY67-F1
#
_cell.length_a   1.000
_cell.length_b   1.000
_cell.length_c   1.000
_cell.angle_alpha   90.00
_cell.angle_beta   90.00
_cell.angle_gamma   90.00
#
_symmetry.space_group_name_H-M   'P 1'
#
loop_
_entity.id
_entity.type
_entity.pdbx_description
1 polymer ?
#
loop_
_entity_poly.entity_id
_entity_poly.type
_entity_poly.pdbx_seq_one_letter_code
_entity_poly.pdbx_strand_id
1 'polypeptide(L)' 'PEYRDDVDYLRAYIRYLRRKLEPDPAKPQYIVTHTGVGYMLACPEPSTPEWEKES' A
#
# COMPACT_ATOMS: atom_id res chain seq x y z
N PRO A 1 19.72 18.81 9.31
CA PRO A 1 19.36 17.48 8.75
C PRO A 1 18.32 17.66 7.63
N GLU A 2 18.79 17.82 6.40
CA GLU A 2 17.95 18.09 5.21
C GLU A 2 16.95 16.97 4.88
N TYR A 3 17.22 15.73 5.29
CA TYR A 3 16.38 14.57 4.94
C TYR A 3 15.15 14.35 5.83
N ARG A 4 14.97 15.14 6.90
CA ARG A 4 13.85 14.94 7.83
C ARG A 4 12.52 15.36 7.18
N ASP A 5 12.56 16.45 6.42
CA ASP A 5 11.42 16.98 5.68
C ASP A 5 11.02 16.04 4.52
N ASP A 6 12.00 15.38 3.89
CA ASP A 6 11.76 14.41 2.83
C ASP A 6 10.97 13.17 3.32
N VAL A 7 11.25 12.72 4.55
CA VAL A 7 10.54 11.57 5.14
C VAL A 7 9.09 11.92 5.46
N ASP A 8 8.84 13.13 5.97
CA ASP A 8 7.49 13.59 6.25
C ASP A 8 6.70 13.84 4.95
N TYR A 9 7.38 14.35 3.91
CA TYR A 9 6.82 14.46 2.57
C TYR A 9 6.43 13.08 2.01
N LEU A 10 7.33 12.10 2.08
CA LEU A 10 7.06 10.73 1.63
C LEU A 10 5.84 10.13 2.35
N ARG A 11 5.76 10.28 3.68
CA ARG A 11 4.62 9.80 4.47
C ARG A 11 3.30 10.45 4.05
N ALA A 12 3.30 11.77 3.86
CA ALA A 12 2.13 12.50 3.39
C ALA A 12 1.69 12.04 1.99
N TYR A 13 2.65 11.84 1.09
CA TYR A 13 2.38 11.39 -0.27
C TYR A 13 1.86 9.96 -0.32
N ILE A 14 2.44 9.03 0.46
CA ILE A 14 1.94 7.66 0.58
C ILE A 14 0.51 7.64 1.14
N ARG A 15 0.21 8.49 2.14
CA ARG A 15 -1.16 8.63 2.67
C ARG A 15 -2.13 9.12 1.60
N TYR A 16 -1.71 10.04 0.75
CA TYR A 16 -2.50 10.53 -0.37
C TYR A 16 -2.76 9.44 -1.41
N LEU A 17 -1.73 8.68 -1.79
CA LEU A 17 -1.85 7.57 -2.75
C LEU A 17 -2.78 6.48 -2.22
N ARG A 18 -2.65 6.09 -0.95
CA ARG A 18 -3.53 5.08 -0.34
C ARG A 18 -5.01 5.48 -0.39
N ARG A 19 -5.33 6.77 -0.21
CA ARG A 19 -6.71 7.27 -0.34
C ARG A 19 -7.28 7.16 -1.75
N LYS A 20 -6.43 7.14 -2.78
CA LYS A 20 -6.83 7.06 -4.18
C LYS A 20 -6.89 5.63 -4.71
N LEU A 21 -5.98 4.78 -4.26
CA LEU A 21 -5.76 3.44 -4.81
C LEU A 21 -6.38 2.34 -3.94
N GLU A 22 -6.39 2.51 -2.63
CA GLU A 22 -6.85 1.47 -1.71
C GLU A 22 -8.37 1.57 -1.52
N PRO A 23 -9.10 0.44 -1.52
CA PRO A 23 -10.49 0.41 -1.11
C PRO A 23 -10.68 0.88 0.34
N ASP A 24 -9.75 0.50 1.23
CA ASP A 24 -9.67 0.95 2.61
C ASP A 24 -8.23 1.42 2.91
N PRO A 25 -7.98 2.74 3.08
CA PRO A 25 -6.65 3.26 3.38
C PRO A 25 -6.04 2.75 4.70
N ALA A 26 -6.85 2.24 5.63
CA ALA A 26 -6.38 1.63 6.88
C ALA A 26 -5.94 0.16 6.68
N LYS A 27 -6.34 -0.47 5.58
CA LYS A 27 -5.98 -1.85 5.20
C LYS A 27 -5.32 -1.85 3.82
N PRO A 28 -4.10 -1.32 3.70
CA PRO A 28 -3.44 -1.19 2.41
C PRO A 28 -3.12 -2.55 1.79
N GLN A 29 -3.53 -2.73 0.54
CA GLN A 29 -3.28 -3.92 -0.27
C GLN A 29 -2.24 -3.66 -1.36
N TYR A 30 -2.17 -2.42 -1.88
CA TYR A 30 -1.24 -2.04 -2.95
C TYR A 30 0.04 -1.41 -2.42
N ILE A 31 -0.02 -0.58 -1.37
CA ILE A 31 1.15 0.09 -0.79
C ILE A 31 1.35 -0.39 0.65
N VAL A 32 2.16 -1.42 0.86
CA VAL A 32 2.34 -2.08 2.18
C VAL A 32 3.52 -1.48 2.93
N THR A 33 3.39 -1.33 4.25
CA THR A 33 4.51 -0.91 5.12
C THR A 33 5.24 -2.15 5.64
N HIS A 34 6.52 -2.29 5.31
CA HIS A 34 7.42 -3.29 5.89
C HIS A 34 8.35 -2.65 6.91
N THR A 35 8.24 -3.10 8.16
CA THR A 35 9.09 -2.64 9.26
C THR A 35 10.58 -2.85 8.92
N GLY A 36 11.39 -1.79 9.09
CA GLY A 36 12.83 -1.83 8.80
C GLY A 36 13.21 -1.64 7.32
N VAL A 37 12.24 -1.69 6.40
CA VAL A 37 12.47 -1.49 4.95
C VAL A 37 11.82 -0.21 4.46
N GLY A 38 10.56 0.04 4.82
CA GLY A 38 9.78 1.18 4.35
C GLY A 38 8.51 0.76 3.64
N TYR A 39 8.20 1.39 2.50
CA TYR A 39 7.00 1.12 1.72
C TYR A 39 7.32 0.22 0.52
N MET A 40 6.46 -0.76 0.27
CA MET A 40 6.57 -1.65 -0.89
C MET A 40 5.29 -1.64 -1.70
N LEU A 41 5.43 -1.79 -3.01
CA LEU A 41 4.31 -1.99 -3.93
C LEU A 41 4.00 -3.49 -4.03
N ALA A 42 2.74 -3.83 -3.79
CA ALA A 42 2.22 -5.17 -3.95
C ALA A 42 1.14 -5.18 -5.04
N CYS A 43 1.09 -6.27 -5.79
CA CYS A 43 -0.02 -6.57 -6.68
C CYS A 43 -0.85 -7.65 -5.98
N PRO A 44 -1.92 -7.30 -5.25
CA PRO A 44 -2.81 -8.32 -4.71
C PRO A 44 -3.40 -9.08 -5.90
N GLU A 45 -3.29 -10.41 -5.89
CA GLU A 45 -4.02 -11.19 -6.89
C GLU A 45 -5.50 -10.87 -6.74
N PRO A 46 -6.21 -10.59 -7.86
CA PRO A 46 -7.65 -10.44 -7.80
C PRO A 46 -8.17 -11.70 -7.13
N SER A 47 -8.95 -11.56 -6.06
CA SER A 47 -9.50 -12.69 -5.34
C SER A 47 -10.16 -13.60 -6.36
N THR A 48 -9.52 -14.72 -6.69
CA THR A 48 -10.05 -15.75 -7.56
C THR A 48 -11.44 -16.04 -7.03
N PRO A 49 -12.50 -15.75 -7.81
CA PRO A 49 -13.85 -16.00 -7.34
C PRO A 49 -13.95 -17.45 -6.88
N GLU A 50 -14.70 -17.71 -5.81
CA GLU A 50 -14.82 -19.07 -5.27
C GLU A 50 -15.27 -20.10 -6.33
N TRP A 51 -15.97 -19.65 -7.39
CA TRP A 51 -16.40 -20.47 -8.52
C TRP A 51 -15.26 -21.02 -9.39
N GLU A 52 -14.03 -20.53 -9.27
CA GLU A 52 -12.84 -21.05 -9.95
C GLU A 52 -12.08 -22.11 -9.12
N LYS A 53 -12.40 -22.27 -7.83
CA LYS A 53 -11.69 -23.21 -6.93
C LYS A 53 -12.24 -24.64 -6.96
N GLU A 54 -13.39 -24.87 -7.61
CA GLU A 54 -14.08 -26.17 -7.65
C GLU A 54 -14.17 -26.78 -9.08
N SER A 55 -13.46 -26.23 -10.07
CA SER A 55 -13.35 -26.84 -11.42
C SER A 55 -12.13 -27.75 -11.55
#